data_AF-A0AAX2SI67-F1
#
_entry.id   AF-A0AAX2SI67-F1
#
_cell.length_a   1.000
_cell.length_b   1.000
_cell.length_c   1.000
_cell.angle_alpha   90.00
_cell.angle_beta   90.00
_cell.angle_gamma   90.00
#
_symmetry.space_group_name_H-M   'P 1'
#
loop_
_entity.id
_entity.type
_entity.pdbx_description
1 polymer ?
#
loop_
_entity_poly.entity_id
_entity_poly.type
_entity_poly.pdbx_seq_one_letter_code
_entity_poly.pdbx_strand_id
1 'polypeptide(L)'
;MSATQAVNDNIAKVPAAFPDRQDDSTAWMAVDTSTYDPCATLSWVTLTIKGGTVSSPYTQMLFHDGEYLGTTTAEAIGFSPATVRLNDSSIQVTYTYVEGDESNAEARGRAVSTYTWNPDTESIDHAGEWPPGIG
;
A
#
# COMPACT_ATOMS: atom_id res chain seq x y z
N MET A 1 17.98 -9.30 -3.23
CA MET A 1 17.09 -8.98 -4.38
C MET A 1 16.93 -7.47 -4.46
N SER A 2 16.83 -6.87 -5.66
CA SER A 2 16.57 -5.43 -5.78
C SER A 2 15.08 -5.12 -5.61
N ALA A 3 14.73 -3.87 -5.26
CA ALA A 3 13.33 -3.46 -5.13
C ALA A 3 12.54 -3.64 -6.43
N THR A 4 13.12 -3.26 -7.58
CA THR A 4 12.49 -3.44 -8.90
C THR A 4 12.22 -4.91 -9.19
N GLN A 5 13.15 -5.79 -8.86
CA GLN A 5 12.95 -7.22 -9.04
C GLN A 5 11.86 -7.76 -8.11
N ALA A 6 11.88 -7.39 -6.81
CA ALA A 6 10.87 -7.81 -5.85
C ALA A 6 9.45 -7.39 -6.23
N VAL A 7 9.31 -6.17 -6.76
CA VAL A 7 8.03 -5.68 -7.32
C VAL A 7 7.63 -6.50 -8.53
N ASN A 8 8.49 -6.60 -9.56
CA ASN A 8 8.15 -7.30 -10.80
C ASN A 8 7.78 -8.78 -10.58
N ASP A 9 8.47 -9.45 -9.67
CA ASP A 9 8.23 -10.87 -9.35
C ASP A 9 6.87 -11.08 -8.64
N ASN A 10 6.29 -10.03 -8.03
CA ASN A 10 5.08 -10.12 -7.22
C ASN A 10 3.92 -9.24 -7.68
N ILE A 11 4.11 -8.35 -8.68
CA ILE A 11 3.10 -7.36 -9.10
C ILE A 11 1.81 -8.00 -9.60
N ALA A 12 1.89 -9.19 -10.20
CA ALA A 12 0.73 -9.96 -10.64
C ALA A 12 -0.12 -10.53 -9.48
N LYS A 13 0.42 -10.55 -8.25
CA LYS A 13 -0.28 -10.98 -7.02
C LYS A 13 -0.97 -9.82 -6.31
N VAL A 14 -0.73 -8.58 -6.74
CA VAL A 14 -1.35 -7.39 -6.16
C VAL A 14 -2.78 -7.28 -6.71
N PRO A 15 -3.80 -7.03 -5.87
CA PRO A 15 -5.16 -6.77 -6.34
C PRO A 15 -5.19 -5.67 -7.40
N ALA A 16 -6.02 -5.82 -8.43
CA ALA A 16 -6.12 -4.84 -9.51
C ALA A 16 -6.61 -3.49 -8.96
N ALA A 17 -6.02 -2.39 -9.44
CA ALA A 17 -6.45 -1.04 -9.07
C ALA A 17 -7.94 -0.78 -9.38
N PHE A 18 -8.44 -1.40 -10.45
CA PHE A 18 -9.84 -1.40 -10.84
C PHE A 18 -10.24 -2.83 -11.25
N PRO A 19 -11.06 -3.53 -10.45
CA PRO A 19 -11.45 -4.91 -10.74
C PRO A 19 -12.12 -5.09 -12.12
N ASP A 20 -12.93 -4.11 -12.53
CA ASP A 20 -13.72 -4.16 -13.77
C ASP A 20 -12.97 -3.63 -15.00
N ARG A 21 -11.75 -3.12 -14.85
CA ARG A 21 -10.97 -2.55 -15.96
C ARG A 21 -9.48 -2.87 -15.81
N GLN A 22 -8.98 -3.70 -16.73
CA GLN A 22 -7.58 -4.10 -16.76
C GLN A 22 -6.98 -3.82 -18.13
N ASP A 23 -6.32 -2.68 -18.27
CA ASP A 23 -5.54 -2.26 -19.43
C ASP A 23 -4.23 -1.57 -19.01
N ASP A 24 -3.38 -1.19 -19.96
CA ASP A 24 -2.06 -0.59 -19.68
C ASP A 24 -2.12 0.72 -18.87
N SER A 25 -3.25 1.43 -18.88
CA SER A 25 -3.44 2.67 -18.10
C SER A 25 -3.80 2.39 -16.64
N THR A 26 -4.26 1.19 -16.32
CA THR A 26 -4.58 0.74 -14.96
C THR A 26 -3.50 -0.14 -14.35
N ALA A 27 -2.41 -0.40 -15.09
CA ALA A 27 -1.29 -1.19 -14.63
C ALA A 27 -0.56 -0.50 -13.46
N TRP A 28 -0.24 -1.28 -12.43
CA TRP A 28 0.55 -0.83 -11.30
C TRP A 28 1.97 -0.43 -11.70
N MET A 29 2.47 0.61 -11.04
CA MET A 29 3.83 1.11 -11.17
C MET A 29 4.33 1.53 -9.78
N ALA A 30 5.56 1.15 -9.44
CA ALA A 30 6.18 1.61 -8.20
C ALA A 30 6.54 3.09 -8.29
N VAL A 31 6.13 3.87 -7.29
CA VAL A 31 6.44 5.31 -7.19
C VAL A 31 7.52 5.62 -6.18
N ASP A 32 7.69 4.75 -5.19
CA ASP A 32 8.76 4.84 -4.21
C ASP A 32 9.24 3.43 -3.86
N THR A 33 10.48 3.14 -4.24
CA THR A 33 11.18 1.89 -3.93
C THR A 33 12.26 2.06 -2.87
N SER A 34 12.47 3.27 -2.37
CA SER A 34 13.51 3.56 -1.37
C SER A 34 13.21 2.96 0.02
N THR A 35 11.94 2.62 0.25
CA THR A 35 11.43 2.02 1.48
C THR A 35 11.57 0.50 1.50
N TYR A 36 11.98 -0.12 0.39
CA TYR A 36 12.25 -1.56 0.30
C TYR A 36 13.67 -1.87 0.78
N ASP A 37 13.78 -2.90 1.62
CA ASP A 37 15.05 -3.46 2.07
C ASP A 37 14.90 -4.99 2.14
N PRO A 38 15.70 -5.76 1.38
CA PRO A 38 15.62 -7.22 1.38
C PRO A 38 16.11 -7.88 2.69
N CYS A 39 16.65 -7.11 3.63
CA CYS A 39 17.14 -7.60 4.93
C CYS A 39 16.35 -7.02 6.12
N ALA A 40 15.30 -6.23 5.86
CA ALA A 40 14.50 -5.64 6.92
C ALA A 40 13.36 -6.57 7.31
N THR A 41 13.08 -6.61 8.62
CA THR A 41 11.94 -7.36 9.18
C THR A 41 10.62 -6.92 8.58
N LEU A 42 10.43 -5.63 8.30
CA LEU A 42 9.31 -5.15 7.51
C LEU A 42 9.78 -4.03 6.59
N SER A 43 9.55 -4.17 5.29
CA SER A 43 9.74 -3.13 4.29
C SER A 43 8.53 -3.04 3.37
N TRP A 44 8.42 -1.95 2.60
CA TRP A 44 7.27 -1.76 1.72
C TRP A 44 7.66 -1.07 0.42
N VAL A 45 6.77 -1.16 -0.57
CA VAL A 45 6.84 -0.38 -1.81
C VAL A 45 5.47 0.21 -2.10
N THR A 46 5.41 1.51 -2.38
CA THR A 46 4.17 2.18 -2.77
C THR A 46 3.96 2.09 -4.27
N LEU A 47 2.78 1.66 -4.68
CA LEU A 47 2.34 1.55 -6.07
C LEU A 47 1.24 2.57 -6.37
N THR A 48 1.22 3.05 -7.61
CA THR A 48 0.05 3.75 -8.21
C THR A 48 -0.13 3.30 -9.66
N ILE A 49 -1.20 3.74 -10.31
CA ILE A 49 -1.43 3.46 -11.73
C ILE A 49 -0.57 4.36 -12.63
N LYS A 50 -0.24 3.87 -13.83
CA LYS A 50 0.47 4.67 -14.83
C LYS A 50 -0.30 5.95 -15.19
N GLY A 51 0.35 7.10 -15.07
CA GLY A 51 -0.29 8.41 -15.32
C GLY A 51 -1.26 8.85 -14.22
N GLY A 52 -1.13 8.29 -13.02
CA GLY A 52 -1.94 8.65 -11.87
C GLY A 52 -1.91 10.16 -11.54
N THR A 53 -3.02 10.62 -10.98
CA THR A 53 -3.21 11.96 -10.43
C THR A 53 -3.31 11.88 -8.90
N VAL A 54 -3.47 13.02 -8.22
CA VAL A 54 -3.52 13.08 -6.75
C VAL A 54 -4.56 12.14 -6.14
N SER A 55 -5.72 11.95 -6.79
CA SER A 55 -6.79 11.07 -6.30
C SER A 55 -6.80 9.69 -6.98
N SER A 56 -5.72 9.31 -7.65
CA SER A 56 -5.61 7.97 -8.24
C SER A 56 -5.49 6.89 -7.16
N PRO A 57 -5.74 5.62 -7.50
CA PRO A 57 -5.58 4.53 -6.56
C PRO A 57 -4.11 4.29 -6.21
N TYR A 58 -3.87 3.96 -4.95
CA TYR A 58 -2.61 3.55 -4.38
C TYR A 58 -2.77 2.24 -3.60
N THR A 59 -1.70 1.48 -3.56
CA THR A 59 -1.56 0.35 -2.64
C THR A 59 -0.10 0.25 -2.20
N GLN A 60 0.15 -0.45 -1.09
CA GLN A 60 1.50 -0.70 -0.59
C GLN A 60 1.73 -2.19 -0.49
N MET A 61 2.74 -2.67 -1.24
CA MET A 61 3.25 -4.03 -1.10
C MET A 61 4.09 -4.13 0.17
N LEU A 62 3.89 -5.18 0.96
CA LEU A 62 4.63 -5.45 2.18
C LEU A 62 5.61 -6.62 1.97
N PHE A 63 6.79 -6.51 2.57
CA PHE A 63 7.84 -7.52 2.47
C PHE A 63 8.51 -7.77 3.84
N HIS A 64 8.90 -9.01 4.08
CA HIS A 64 9.75 -9.44 5.20
C HIS A 64 10.96 -10.18 4.63
N ASP A 65 12.18 -9.70 4.90
CA ASP A 65 13.42 -10.31 4.39
C ASP A 65 13.41 -10.55 2.87
N GLY A 66 12.78 -9.61 2.14
CA GLY A 66 12.62 -9.66 0.68
C GLY A 66 11.51 -10.58 0.17
N GLU A 67 10.82 -11.32 1.05
CA GLU A 67 9.66 -12.13 0.72
C GLU A 67 8.38 -11.28 0.73
N TYR A 68 7.53 -11.47 -0.27
CA TYR A 68 6.28 -10.71 -0.41
C TYR A 68 5.20 -11.26 0.52
N LEU A 69 4.63 -10.38 1.35
CA LEU A 69 3.62 -10.72 2.35
C LEU A 69 2.19 -10.41 1.91
N GLY A 70 2.02 -9.57 0.89
CA GLY A 70 0.71 -9.05 0.49
C GLY A 70 0.71 -7.53 0.45
N THR A 71 -0.47 -6.95 0.65
CA THR A 71 -0.66 -5.49 0.63
C THR A 71 -1.31 -4.99 1.91
N THR A 72 -1.18 -3.70 2.19
CA THR A 72 -1.79 -3.09 3.39
C THR A 72 -3.32 -3.19 3.40
N THR A 73 -3.96 -3.25 2.24
CA THR A 73 -5.43 -3.31 2.10
C THR A 73 -5.82 -4.18 0.92
N ALA A 74 -6.92 -4.92 1.02
CA ALA A 74 -7.41 -5.79 -0.05
C ALA A 74 -7.84 -4.99 -1.30
N GLU A 75 -8.29 -3.76 -1.10
CA GLU A 75 -8.68 -2.83 -2.14
C GLU A 75 -7.71 -1.65 -2.22
N ALA A 76 -7.55 -1.09 -3.44
CA ALA A 76 -6.77 0.10 -3.64
C ALA A 76 -7.48 1.33 -3.07
N ILE A 77 -6.74 2.21 -2.39
CA ILE A 77 -7.29 3.41 -1.77
C ILE A 77 -6.87 4.63 -2.60
N GLY A 78 -7.81 5.56 -2.82
CA GLY A 78 -7.48 6.84 -3.46
C GLY A 78 -6.48 7.64 -2.62
N PHE A 79 -5.68 8.48 -3.28
CA PHE A 79 -4.66 9.32 -2.64
C PHE A 79 -3.43 8.58 -2.13
N SER A 80 -2.28 9.26 -2.21
CA SER A 80 -1.02 8.69 -1.74
C SER A 80 -1.08 8.47 -0.22
N PRO A 81 -0.75 7.25 0.26
CA PRO A 81 -0.68 7.00 1.69
C PRO A 81 0.54 7.71 2.29
N ALA A 82 0.38 8.26 3.49
CA ALA A 82 1.50 8.74 4.29
C ALA A 82 1.95 7.64 5.24
N THR A 83 3.11 7.03 4.95
CA THR A 83 3.65 5.91 5.71
C THR A 83 4.89 6.29 6.48
N VAL A 84 4.94 5.93 7.76
CA VAL A 84 6.09 6.12 8.63
C VAL A 84 6.49 4.79 9.26
N ARG A 85 7.81 4.55 9.36
CA ARG A 85 8.34 3.42 10.12
C ARG A 85 8.27 3.73 11.61
N LEU A 86 7.64 2.86 12.39
CA LEU A 86 7.59 2.98 13.85
C LEU A 86 8.78 2.28 14.51
N ASN A 87 9.12 1.09 14.01
CA ASN A 87 10.26 0.27 14.42
C ASN A 87 10.61 -0.73 13.30
N ASP A 88 11.49 -1.69 13.57
CA ASP A 88 11.98 -2.64 12.56
C ASP A 88 10.86 -3.52 11.97
N SER A 89 9.89 -3.91 12.79
CA SER A 89 8.79 -4.82 12.41
C SER A 89 7.47 -4.10 12.16
N SER A 90 7.37 -2.78 12.34
CA SER A 90 6.07 -2.07 12.32
C SER A 90 6.11 -0.75 11.55
N ILE A 91 5.05 -0.52 10.78
CA ILE A 91 4.78 0.75 10.09
C ILE A 91 3.41 1.29 10.47
N GLN A 92 3.25 2.61 10.40
CA GLN A 92 1.96 3.29 10.48
C GLN A 92 1.65 3.91 9.12
N VAL A 93 0.44 3.67 8.64
CA VAL A 93 -0.07 4.21 7.38
C VAL A 93 -1.25 5.11 7.70
N THR A 94 -1.18 6.36 7.21
CA THR A 94 -2.31 7.29 7.24
C THR A 94 -2.90 7.36 5.84
N TYR A 95 -4.15 6.90 5.71
CA TYR A 95 -4.93 6.98 4.49
C TYR A 95 -5.71 8.28 4.44
N THR A 96 -5.74 8.91 3.27
CA THR A 96 -6.59 10.06 2.98
C THR A 96 -7.83 9.58 2.22
N TYR A 97 -9.01 10.09 2.58
CA TYR A 97 -10.24 9.81 1.85
C TYR A 97 -11.16 11.04 1.85
N VAL A 98 -12.15 11.01 0.95
CA VAL A 98 -13.19 12.04 0.82
C VAL A 98 -14.28 11.79 1.86
N GLU A 99 -14.63 12.79 2.66
CA GLU A 99 -15.73 12.70 3.62
C GLU A 99 -17.00 13.36 3.09
N GLY A 100 -18.13 12.64 3.14
CA GLY A 100 -19.42 13.18 2.70
C GLY A 100 -19.41 13.64 1.24
N ASP A 101 -19.79 14.89 1.00
CA ASP A 101 -19.89 15.49 -0.35
C ASP A 101 -18.64 16.31 -0.75
N GLU A 102 -17.49 16.04 -0.12
CA GLU A 102 -16.24 16.73 -0.44
C GLU A 102 -15.78 16.50 -1.89
N SER A 103 -15.13 17.52 -2.47
CA SER A 103 -14.37 17.31 -3.69
C SER A 103 -13.04 16.61 -3.40
N ASN A 104 -12.44 15.95 -4.41
CA ASN A 104 -11.13 15.32 -4.25
C ASN A 104 -10.03 16.30 -3.82
N ALA A 105 -10.16 17.58 -4.18
CA ALA A 105 -9.19 18.61 -3.80
C ALA A 105 -9.28 18.99 -2.31
N GLU A 106 -10.40 18.69 -1.67
CA GLU A 106 -10.72 19.05 -0.28
C GLU A 106 -10.66 17.84 0.67
N ALA A 107 -10.29 16.65 0.17
CA ALA A 107 -10.28 15.40 0.91
C ALA A 107 -9.50 15.50 2.23
N ARG A 108 -10.24 15.55 3.35
CA ARG A 108 -9.68 15.72 4.70
C ARG A 108 -9.86 14.50 5.60
N GLY A 109 -10.62 13.50 5.19
CA GLY A 109 -10.76 12.25 5.93
C GLY A 109 -9.41 11.59 6.16
N ARG A 110 -9.17 11.10 7.38
CA ARG A 110 -7.95 10.38 7.75
C ARG A 110 -8.32 9.09 8.47
N ALA A 111 -7.72 7.99 8.04
CA ALA A 111 -7.80 6.71 8.74
C ALA A 111 -6.38 6.23 9.00
N VAL A 112 -6.10 5.86 10.25
CA VAL A 112 -4.74 5.50 10.69
C VAL A 112 -4.69 4.01 11.00
N SER A 113 -3.85 3.29 10.28
CA SER A 113 -3.59 1.87 10.47
C SER A 113 -2.14 1.60 10.87
N THR A 114 -1.92 0.58 11.68
CA THR A 114 -0.61 0.04 12.00
C THR A 114 -0.53 -1.39 11.47
N TYR A 115 0.60 -1.70 10.83
CA TYR A 115 0.91 -3.01 10.29
C TYR A 115 2.19 -3.51 10.95
N THR A 116 2.13 -4.66 11.59
CA THR A 116 3.24 -5.25 12.34
C THR A 116 3.51 -6.66 11.87
N TRP A 117 4.76 -6.97 11.55
CA TRP A 117 5.20 -8.35 11.32
C TRP A 117 5.09 -9.16 12.62
N ASN A 118 4.34 -10.25 12.55
CA ASN A 118 4.17 -11.22 13.62
C ASN A 118 4.95 -12.50 13.30
N PRO A 119 6.05 -12.78 14.02
CA PRO A 119 6.89 -13.97 13.76
C PRO A 119 6.22 -15.28 14.21
N ASP A 120 5.21 -15.24 15.08
CA ASP A 120 4.54 -16.45 15.57
C ASP A 120 3.56 -17.00 14.52
N THR A 121 2.96 -16.12 13.72
CA THR A 121 2.01 -16.46 12.65
C THR A 121 2.58 -16.33 11.25
N GLU A 122 3.82 -15.83 11.13
CA GLU A 122 4.49 -15.51 9.86
C GLU A 122 3.61 -14.61 8.96
N SER A 123 2.95 -13.62 9.56
CA SER A 123 1.99 -12.75 8.88
C SER A 123 2.03 -11.30 9.38
N ILE A 124 1.24 -10.44 8.73
CA ILE A 124 1.03 -9.07 9.18
C ILE A 124 -0.19 -9.00 10.10
N ASP A 125 0.01 -8.48 11.30
CA ASP A 125 -1.07 -8.04 12.17
C ASP A 125 -1.46 -6.61 11.80
N HIS A 126 -2.77 -6.37 11.70
CA HIS A 126 -3.35 -5.05 11.49
C HIS A 126 -4.02 -4.54 12.77
N ALA A 127 -3.85 -3.25 13.03
CA ALA A 127 -4.58 -2.52 14.06
C ALA A 127 -4.95 -1.12 13.57
N GLY A 128 -6.00 -0.53 14.15
CA GLY A 128 -6.46 0.81 13.81
C GLY A 128 -7.59 0.81 12.77
N GLU A 129 -7.67 1.88 12.01
CA GLU A 129 -8.81 2.18 11.14
C GLU A 129 -8.44 2.11 9.67
N TRP A 130 -9.35 1.55 8.86
CA TRP A 130 -9.38 1.73 7.42
C TRP A 130 -10.34 2.85 7.02
N PRO A 131 -10.18 3.48 5.85
CA PRO A 131 -11.19 4.35 5.29
C PRO A 131 -12.57 3.65 5.23
N PRO A 132 -13.68 4.40 5.34
CA PRO A 132 -15.02 3.83 5.24
C PRO A 132 -15.20 2.99 3.96
N GLY A 133 -15.77 1.79 4.13
CA GLY A 133 -16.04 0.86 3.01
C GLY A 133 -14.88 -0.03 2.61
N ILE A 134 -13.71 0.09 3.25
CA ILE A 134 -12.54 -0.78 3.03
C ILE A 134 -12.41 -1.78 4.18
N GLY A 135 -12.20 -3.07 3.83
CA GLY A 135 -11.88 -4.15 4.77
C GLY A 135 -11.82 -5.53 4.14
#